data_AF-G4VQF6-F1
#
_entry.id   AF-G4VQF6-F1
#
_cell.length_a   1.000
_cell.length_b   1.000
_cell.length_c   1.000
_cell.angle_alpha   90.00
_cell.angle_beta   90.00
_cell.angle_gamma   90.00
#
_symmetry.space_group_name_H-M   'P 1'
#
loop_
_entity.id
_entity.type
_entity.pdbx_description
1 polymer ?
#
loop_
_entity_poly.entity_id
_entity_poly.type
_entity_poly.pdbx_seq_one_letter_code
_entity_poly.pdbx_strand_id
1 'polypeptide(L)'
;MDETELKPNLGRFVNIISRPVCESVTVEKDLKPNGVYQPPHLTPVFFEEGKKKPSIERAKLRAARFILEDTDLNESEDLPKEVYFGCGSEESFARRKMKEKQNYEEENFTRLKITKQEKRIERSLLPRGLSDTSSRLKQMQILLQSSDEELEYKPPPTKKKKKQLKRLRRKKGRRKRN
;
A
#
# COMPACT_ATOMS: atom_id res chain seq x y z
N MET A 1 42.80 -1.08 -8.14
CA MET A 1 41.56 -1.67 -7.60
C MET A 1 40.62 -0.50 -7.40
N ASP A 2 39.71 -0.26 -8.35
CA ASP A 2 38.81 0.88 -8.25
C ASP A 2 37.64 0.51 -7.34
N GLU A 3 37.54 1.18 -6.19
CA GLU A 3 36.56 0.93 -5.11
C GLU A 3 35.09 1.14 -5.54
N THR A 4 34.86 1.62 -6.76
CA THR A 4 33.55 2.04 -7.26
C THR A 4 32.64 0.87 -7.70
N GLU A 5 33.17 -0.35 -7.80
CA GLU A 5 32.40 -1.54 -8.21
C GLU A 5 31.64 -2.25 -7.07
N LEU A 6 31.88 -1.88 -5.80
CA LEU A 6 31.23 -2.51 -4.64
C LEU A 6 29.81 -1.98 -4.33
N LYS A 7 29.06 -1.49 -5.33
CA LYS A 7 27.65 -1.15 -5.11
C LYS A 7 26.79 -2.42 -5.04
N PRO A 8 26.08 -2.67 -3.93
CA PRO A 8 25.23 -3.84 -3.80
C PRO A 8 24.09 -3.78 -4.83
N ASN A 9 23.97 -4.83 -5.65
CA ASN A 9 22.96 -4.91 -6.71
C ASN A 9 21.59 -5.31 -6.12
N LEU A 10 20.86 -4.32 -5.59
CA LEU A 10 19.57 -4.49 -4.93
C LEU A 10 18.48 -5.10 -5.82
N GLY A 11 18.64 -5.02 -7.14
CA GLY A 11 17.73 -5.67 -8.10
C GLY A 11 17.62 -7.18 -7.92
N ARG A 12 18.61 -7.83 -7.29
CA ARG A 12 18.58 -9.28 -7.00
C ARG A 12 17.50 -9.68 -5.99
N PHE A 13 17.27 -8.91 -4.93
CA PHE A 13 16.31 -9.29 -3.88
C PHE A 13 14.85 -9.16 -4.34
N VAL A 14 14.57 -8.24 -5.26
CA VAL A 14 13.19 -7.94 -5.71
C VAL A 14 12.62 -9.04 -6.61
N ASN A 15 13.48 -9.75 -7.34
CA ASN A 15 13.06 -10.83 -8.25
C ASN A 15 12.54 -12.08 -7.53
N ILE A 16 12.86 -12.25 -6.24
CA ILE A 16 12.51 -13.44 -5.46
C ILE A 16 11.00 -13.48 -5.18
N ILE A 17 10.37 -12.33 -4.92
CA ILE A 17 8.96 -12.27 -4.50
C ILE A 17 8.00 -12.37 -5.69
N SER A 18 8.47 -12.03 -6.89
CA SER A 18 7.60 -11.78 -8.06
C SER A 18 7.60 -12.88 -9.11
N ARG A 19 8.45 -13.91 -9.00
CA ARG A 19 8.42 -15.07 -9.91
C ARG A 19 7.53 -16.17 -9.33
N PRO A 20 6.39 -16.50 -9.97
CA PRO A 20 5.63 -17.69 -9.62
C PRO A 20 6.47 -18.93 -9.91
N VAL A 21 6.54 -19.80 -8.90
CA VAL A 21 7.17 -21.13 -8.92
C VAL A 21 6.47 -21.98 -9.97
N CYS A 22 7.05 -22.08 -11.16
CA CYS A 22 6.73 -23.13 -12.12
C CYS A 22 8.00 -23.53 -12.88
N GLU A 23 8.36 -24.79 -12.66
CA GLU A 23 8.92 -25.74 -13.62
C GLU A 23 10.41 -25.64 -13.95
N SER A 24 11.12 -26.65 -13.41
CA SER A 24 12.31 -27.30 -13.96
C SER A 24 13.29 -26.36 -14.67
N VAL A 25 14.21 -25.78 -13.89
CA VAL A 25 15.42 -25.20 -14.47
C VAL A 25 16.25 -26.37 -14.99
N THR A 26 16.08 -26.68 -16.27
CA THR A 26 17.08 -27.35 -17.08
C THR A 26 18.40 -26.64 -16.82
N VAL A 27 19.36 -27.38 -16.28
CA VAL A 27 20.70 -26.89 -15.93
C VAL A 27 21.44 -26.61 -17.25
N GLU A 28 21.08 -25.50 -17.91
CA GLU A 28 21.97 -24.92 -18.90
C GLU A 28 23.17 -24.41 -18.11
N LYS A 29 24.29 -25.11 -18.32
CA LYS A 29 25.58 -24.76 -17.77
C LYS A 29 25.93 -23.38 -18.34
N ASP A 30 25.61 -22.32 -17.61
CA ASP A 30 26.12 -20.98 -17.85
C ASP A 30 27.63 -20.99 -17.60
N LEU A 31 28.38 -21.59 -18.53
CA LEU A 31 29.83 -21.47 -18.65
C LEU A 31 30.09 -20.04 -19.11
N LYS A 32 30.08 -19.09 -18.17
CA LYS A 32 30.68 -17.78 -18.43
C LYS A 32 32.13 -18.00 -18.85
N PRO A 33 32.65 -17.22 -19.80
CA PRO A 33 33.87 -17.55 -20.56
C PRO A 33 35.17 -17.57 -19.74
N ASN A 34 35.14 -17.08 -18.51
CA ASN A 34 36.29 -17.19 -17.62
C ASN A 34 36.12 -18.50 -16.86
N GLY A 35 36.90 -19.53 -17.18
CA GLY A 35 36.81 -20.92 -16.70
C GLY A 35 36.87 -21.16 -15.18
N VAL A 36 36.52 -20.16 -14.37
CA VAL A 36 36.25 -20.26 -12.95
C VAL A 36 34.85 -20.83 -12.76
N TYR A 37 34.79 -22.05 -12.24
CA TYR A 37 33.54 -22.69 -11.82
C TYR A 37 32.79 -21.79 -10.83
N GLN A 38 31.59 -21.34 -11.19
CA GLN A 38 30.67 -20.69 -10.26
C GLN A 38 29.62 -21.73 -9.83
N PRO A 39 29.50 -22.04 -8.53
CA PRO A 39 28.48 -22.95 -8.05
C PRO A 39 27.09 -22.39 -8.35
N PRO A 40 26.09 -23.27 -8.57
CA PRO A 40 24.73 -22.83 -8.84
C PRO A 40 24.20 -21.99 -7.68
N HIS A 41 23.66 -20.82 -8.00
CA HIS A 41 23.00 -19.96 -7.02
C HIS A 41 21.69 -20.61 -6.56
N LEU A 42 21.72 -21.33 -5.44
CA LEU A 42 20.53 -21.91 -4.83
C LEU A 42 19.64 -20.81 -4.25
N THR A 43 18.38 -20.75 -4.68
CA THR A 43 17.36 -19.95 -4.00
C THR A 43 17.03 -20.58 -2.66
N PRO A 44 16.93 -19.81 -1.57
CA PRO A 44 16.53 -20.35 -0.27
C PRO A 44 15.15 -21.01 -0.39
N VAL A 45 15.08 -22.28 0.01
CA VAL A 45 13.84 -23.04 0.13
C VAL A 45 13.35 -22.86 1.56
N PHE A 46 12.30 -22.06 1.75
CA PHE A 46 11.66 -21.93 3.05
C PHE A 46 10.72 -23.13 3.26
N PHE A 47 10.76 -23.72 4.46
CA PHE A 47 9.76 -24.70 4.86
C PHE A 47 8.38 -24.01 4.87
N GLU A 48 7.38 -24.64 4.25
CA GLU A 48 6.00 -24.12 4.26
C GLU A 48 5.39 -24.27 5.65
N GLU A 49 5.80 -23.44 6.61
CA GLU A 49 4.97 -23.22 7.80
C GLU A 49 3.71 -22.49 7.34
N GLY A 50 2.61 -23.25 7.21
CA GLY A 50 1.23 -22.84 6.90
C GLY A 50 1.11 -21.59 6.03
N LYS A 51 0.80 -21.75 4.73
CA LYS A 51 0.63 -20.66 3.74
C LYS A 51 -0.19 -19.49 4.28
N LYS A 52 0.45 -18.56 5.00
CA LYS A 52 -0.17 -17.32 5.43
C LYS A 52 -0.54 -16.58 4.16
N LYS A 53 -1.82 -16.26 4.00
CA LYS A 53 -2.30 -15.56 2.81
C LYS A 53 -1.64 -14.18 2.84
N PRO A 54 -0.69 -13.83 1.94
CA PRO A 54 0.05 -12.57 2.01
C PRO A 54 -0.88 -11.35 1.87
N SER A 55 -2.08 -11.56 1.35
CA SER A 55 -3.14 -10.56 1.29
C SER A 55 -3.70 -10.17 2.67
N ILE A 56 -3.81 -11.12 3.61
CA ILE A 56 -4.31 -10.87 4.96
C ILE A 56 -3.23 -10.14 5.77
N GLU A 57 -1.98 -10.60 5.71
CA GLU A 57 -0.86 -9.91 6.36
C GLU A 57 -0.74 -8.46 5.91
N ARG A 58 -0.81 -8.20 4.60
CA ARG A 58 -0.83 -6.83 4.06
C ARG A 58 -2.05 -6.04 4.52
N ALA A 59 -3.19 -6.69 4.76
CA ALA A 59 -4.38 -6.03 5.28
C ALA A 59 -4.22 -5.70 6.77
N LYS A 60 -3.67 -6.61 7.57
CA LYS A 60 -3.31 -6.41 8.99
C LYS A 60 -2.28 -5.29 9.15
N LEU A 61 -1.23 -5.26 8.32
CA LEU A 61 -0.26 -4.17 8.33
C LEU A 61 -0.90 -2.81 8.04
N ARG A 62 -1.78 -2.75 7.03
CA ARG A 62 -2.56 -1.52 6.75
C ARG A 62 -3.50 -1.17 7.89
N ALA A 63 -4.06 -2.18 8.56
CA ALA A 63 -4.96 -2.01 9.68
C ALA A 63 -4.25 -1.36 10.88
N ALA A 64 -3.13 -1.95 11.28
CA ALA A 64 -2.27 -1.42 12.32
C ALA A 64 -1.82 0.00 12.01
N ARG A 65 -1.33 0.24 10.78
CA ARG A 65 -0.89 1.57 10.36
C ARG A 65 -1.97 2.63 10.50
N PHE A 66 -3.19 2.33 10.08
CA PHE A 66 -4.30 3.29 10.17
C PHE A 66 -4.71 3.58 11.61
N ILE A 67 -4.73 2.56 12.49
CA ILE A 67 -5.04 2.76 13.92
C ILE A 67 -3.97 3.64 14.57
N LEU A 68 -2.69 3.42 14.24
CA LEU A 68 -1.58 4.24 14.73
C LEU A 68 -1.59 5.67 14.17
N GLU A 69 -2.07 5.87 12.94
CA GLU A 69 -2.12 7.20 12.31
C GLU A 69 -3.40 7.98 12.66
N ASP A 70 -4.35 7.39 13.39
CA ASP A 70 -5.62 8.06 13.71
C ASP A 70 -5.42 9.22 14.68
N THR A 71 -6.01 10.37 14.40
CA THR A 71 -5.87 11.57 15.22
C THR A 71 -6.60 11.40 16.54
N ASP A 72 -7.80 10.83 16.51
CA ASP A 72 -8.67 10.77 17.69
C ASP A 72 -8.07 9.88 18.80
N LEU A 73 -7.34 8.83 18.42
CA LEU A 73 -6.62 7.98 19.38
C LEU A 73 -5.36 8.67 19.91
N ASN A 74 -4.60 9.31 19.03
CA ASN A 74 -3.34 9.96 19.39
C ASN A 74 -3.54 11.27 20.17
N GLU A 75 -4.67 11.97 20.03
CA GLU A 75 -4.98 13.19 20.79
C GLU A 75 -5.08 12.95 22.30
N SER A 76 -5.38 11.70 22.71
CA SER A 76 -5.41 11.33 24.13
C SER A 76 -4.02 11.18 24.76
N GLU A 77 -2.98 11.00 23.94
CA GLU A 77 -1.60 10.81 24.38
C GLU A 77 -0.83 12.13 24.21
N ASP A 78 -0.59 12.85 25.32
CA ASP A 78 0.19 14.10 25.37
C ASP A 78 1.71 13.84 25.26
N LEU A 79 2.11 12.99 24.31
CA LEU A 79 3.51 12.64 24.05
C LEU A 79 4.03 13.40 22.83
N PRO A 80 5.28 13.89 22.85
CA PRO A 80 5.87 14.53 21.68
C PRO A 80 5.94 13.54 20.51
N LYS A 81 5.38 13.93 19.36
CA LYS A 81 5.41 13.11 18.16
C LYS A 81 6.79 13.08 17.54
N GLU A 82 7.39 11.90 17.43
CA GLU A 82 8.65 11.71 16.69
C GLU A 82 8.47 12.07 15.22
N VAL A 83 9.21 13.08 14.75
CA VAL A 83 9.22 13.49 13.35
C VAL A 83 10.35 12.78 12.63
N TYR A 84 10.03 11.75 11.86
CA TYR A 84 11.00 11.08 11.00
C TYR A 84 11.22 11.89 9.71
N PHE A 85 12.44 12.37 9.51
CA PHE A 85 12.84 12.97 8.24
C PHE A 85 12.83 11.91 7.13
N GLY A 86 11.97 12.09 6.12
CA GLY A 86 12.02 11.35 4.85
C GLY A 86 10.92 10.31 4.58
N CYS A 87 10.11 9.90 5.56
CA CYS A 87 9.07 8.88 5.34
C CYS A 87 7.71 9.37 5.86
N GLY A 88 6.97 10.14 5.05
CA GLY A 88 5.62 10.64 5.42
C GLY A 88 5.44 12.16 5.36
N SER A 89 6.47 12.91 4.94
CA SER A 89 6.38 14.37 4.89
C SER A 89 5.31 14.86 3.91
N GLU A 90 5.05 14.16 2.81
CA GLU A 90 4.10 14.59 1.78
C GLU A 90 2.67 14.78 2.32
N GLU A 91 2.16 13.85 3.12
CA GLU A 91 0.81 13.95 3.68
C GLU A 91 0.73 15.10 4.69
N SER A 92 1.75 15.21 5.56
CA SER A 92 1.86 16.30 6.54
C SER A 92 1.94 17.67 5.86
N PHE A 93 2.69 17.78 4.77
CA PHE A 93 2.82 18.99 3.96
C PHE A 93 1.49 19.36 3.31
N ALA A 94 0.80 18.38 2.74
CA ALA A 94 -0.51 18.60 2.14
C ALA A 94 -1.55 19.04 3.18
N ARG A 95 -1.55 18.47 4.39
CA ARG A 95 -2.40 18.92 5.52
C ARG A 95 -2.07 20.35 5.94
N ARG A 96 -0.78 20.70 6.07
CA ARG A 96 -0.34 22.08 6.39
C ARG A 96 -0.80 23.07 5.33
N LYS A 97 -0.62 22.75 4.05
CA LYS A 97 -1.08 23.60 2.93
C LYS A 97 -2.60 23.78 2.93
N MET A 98 -3.36 22.72 3.26
CA MET A 98 -4.83 22.82 3.39
C MET A 98 -5.23 23.72 4.55
N LYS A 99 -4.55 23.63 5.70
CA LYS A 99 -4.78 24.49 6.87
C LYS A 99 -4.44 25.95 6.56
N GLU A 100 -3.29 26.22 5.96
CA GLU A 100 -2.89 27.56 5.53
C GLU A 100 -3.89 28.17 4.55
N LYS A 101 -4.36 27.38 3.58
CA LYS A 101 -5.42 27.78 2.66
C LYS A 101 -6.71 28.14 3.40
N GLN A 102 -7.16 27.32 4.34
CA GLN A 102 -8.37 27.58 5.14
C GLN A 102 -8.22 28.87 5.95
N ASN A 103 -7.10 29.04 6.66
CA ASN A 103 -6.81 30.25 7.41
C ASN A 103 -6.85 31.50 6.52
N TYR A 104 -6.22 31.45 5.35
CA TYR A 104 -6.25 32.56 4.38
C TYR A 104 -7.67 32.87 3.89
N GLU A 105 -8.48 31.84 3.61
CA GLU A 105 -9.85 32.00 3.15
C GLU A 105 -10.76 32.59 4.24
N GLU A 106 -10.53 32.24 5.50
CA GLU A 106 -11.26 32.75 6.67
C GLU A 106 -10.85 34.19 7.00
N GLU A 107 -9.55 34.49 7.04
CA GLU A 107 -9.01 35.82 7.34
C GLU A 107 -9.40 36.85 6.27
N ASN A 108 -9.41 36.46 4.99
CA ASN A 108 -9.75 37.36 3.89
C ASN A 108 -11.21 37.25 3.45
N PHE A 109 -12.02 36.40 4.08
CA PHE A 109 -13.42 36.14 3.71
C PHE A 109 -13.62 35.81 2.22
N THR A 110 -12.63 35.17 1.58
CA THR A 110 -12.66 34.82 0.15
C THR A 110 -12.36 33.35 -0.06
N ARG A 111 -12.79 32.78 -1.18
CA ARG A 111 -12.51 31.38 -1.53
C ARG A 111 -11.52 31.31 -2.69
N LEU A 112 -10.43 30.59 -2.48
CA LEU A 112 -9.41 30.33 -3.49
C LEU A 112 -9.89 29.28 -4.49
N LYS A 113 -9.55 29.49 -5.76
CA LYS A 113 -9.87 28.54 -6.84
C LYS A 113 -8.99 27.29 -6.69
N ILE A 114 -9.61 26.12 -6.67
CA ILE A 114 -8.93 24.85 -6.51
C ILE A 114 -8.73 24.17 -7.86
N THR A 115 -7.50 23.79 -8.19
CA THR A 115 -7.18 23.05 -9.41
C THR A 115 -7.72 21.60 -9.35
N LYS A 116 -7.85 20.94 -10.51
CA LYS A 116 -8.28 19.52 -10.55
C LYS A 116 -7.29 18.59 -9.82
N GLN A 117 -6.01 18.95 -9.80
CA GLN A 117 -4.97 18.19 -9.10
C GLN A 117 -5.12 18.34 -7.59
N GLU A 118 -5.31 19.56 -7.10
CA GLU A 118 -5.55 19.81 -5.67
C GLU A 118 -6.83 19.13 -5.19
N LYS A 119 -7.94 19.20 -5.94
CA LYS A 119 -9.18 18.45 -5.64
C LYS A 119 -8.97 16.93 -5.58
N ARG A 120 -7.94 16.40 -6.25
CA ARG A 120 -7.59 14.97 -6.19
C ARG A 120 -6.82 14.66 -4.91
N ILE A 121 -5.89 15.54 -4.52
CA ILE A 121 -5.10 15.42 -3.28
C ILE A 121 -6.03 15.53 -2.07
N GLU A 122 -6.90 16.55 -2.04
CA GLU A 122 -7.90 16.76 -0.99
C GLU A 122 -8.80 15.54 -0.79
N ARG A 123 -9.31 14.95 -1.87
CA ARG A 123 -10.08 13.69 -1.81
C ARG A 123 -9.28 12.48 -1.33
N SER A 124 -7.96 12.52 -1.44
CA SER A 124 -7.08 11.46 -0.94
C SER A 124 -6.83 11.60 0.56
N LEU A 125 -6.82 12.84 1.07
CA LEU A 125 -6.62 13.16 2.49
C LEU A 125 -7.91 12.97 3.29
N LEU A 126 -9.06 13.31 2.70
CA LEU A 126 -10.35 13.15 3.38
C LEU A 126 -10.65 11.66 3.64
N PRO A 127 -11.12 11.30 4.84
CA PRO A 127 -11.66 9.97 5.10
C PRO A 127 -12.68 9.63 4.02
N ARG A 128 -12.49 8.48 3.36
CA ARG A 128 -13.31 8.09 2.21
C ARG A 128 -14.72 7.69 2.69
N GLY A 129 -15.56 8.71 2.88
CA GLY A 129 -16.94 8.59 3.31
C GLY A 129 -17.14 9.23 4.68
N LEU A 130 -18.23 9.99 4.82
CA LEU A 130 -18.86 10.39 6.08
C LEU A 130 -19.33 9.19 6.94
N SER A 131 -18.97 7.96 6.56
CA SER A 131 -19.26 6.79 7.39
C SER A 131 -18.37 6.86 8.61
N ASP A 132 -19.01 6.96 9.76
CA ASP A 132 -18.51 6.78 11.12
C ASP A 132 -17.10 6.17 11.15
N THR A 133 -16.08 7.01 11.39
CA THR A 133 -14.66 6.58 11.47
C THR A 133 -14.51 5.43 12.47
N SER A 134 -15.33 5.45 13.52
CA SER A 134 -15.51 4.37 14.51
C SER A 134 -15.81 3.00 13.89
N SER A 135 -16.72 2.93 12.91
CA SER A 135 -17.06 1.66 12.24
C SER A 135 -15.89 1.07 11.47
N ARG A 136 -15.07 1.93 10.86
CA ARG A 136 -13.86 1.54 10.13
C ARG A 136 -12.78 1.08 11.11
N LEU A 137 -12.57 1.81 12.21
CA LEU A 137 -11.65 1.40 13.27
C LEU A 137 -12.02 0.04 13.84
N LYS A 138 -13.30 -0.18 14.15
CA LYS A 138 -13.80 -1.47 14.66
C LYS A 138 -13.50 -2.63 13.69
N GLN A 139 -13.72 -2.44 12.39
CA GLN A 139 -13.38 -3.46 11.38
C GLN A 139 -11.88 -3.75 11.35
N MET A 140 -11.05 -2.73 11.55
CA MET A 140 -9.59 -2.83 11.51
C MET A 140 -9.05 -3.51 12.77
N GLN A 141 -9.65 -3.23 13.93
CA GLN A 141 -9.39 -3.93 15.17
C GLN A 141 -9.79 -5.41 15.08
N ILE A 142 -10.98 -5.71 14.56
CA ILE A 142 -11.42 -7.09 14.32
C ILE A 142 -10.42 -7.81 13.39
N LEU A 143 -9.98 -7.16 12.32
CA LEU A 143 -8.99 -7.71 11.40
C LEU A 143 -7.65 -8.05 12.08
N LEU A 144 -7.20 -7.22 13.03
CA LEU A 144 -5.97 -7.48 13.80
C LEU A 144 -6.14 -8.61 14.82
N GLN A 145 -7.29 -8.68 15.47
CA GLN A 145 -7.59 -9.69 16.49
C GLN A 145 -7.94 -11.06 15.89
N SER A 146 -8.49 -11.10 14.68
CA SER A 146 -8.91 -12.35 14.03
C SER A 146 -7.73 -13.24 13.65
N SER A 147 -7.90 -14.55 13.85
CA SER A 147 -7.01 -15.59 13.35
C SER A 147 -7.04 -15.66 11.82
N ASP A 148 -5.90 -15.99 11.19
CA ASP A 148 -5.77 -16.04 9.73
C ASP A 148 -6.67 -17.11 9.07
N GLU A 149 -7.06 -18.13 9.84
CA GLU A 149 -7.92 -19.25 9.41
C GLU A 149 -9.38 -18.80 9.19
N GLU A 150 -9.91 -17.91 10.05
CA GLU A 150 -11.34 -17.56 10.08
C GLU A 150 -11.73 -16.42 9.13
N LEU A 151 -10.75 -15.69 8.60
CA LEU A 151 -11.03 -14.44 7.90
C LEU A 151 -11.17 -14.62 6.37
N GLU A 152 -12.39 -14.50 5.86
CA GLU A 152 -12.66 -14.29 4.43
C GLU A 152 -12.28 -12.86 3.98
N TYR A 153 -10.98 -12.56 3.86
CA TYR A 153 -10.56 -11.30 3.27
C TYR A 153 -10.83 -11.29 1.77
N LYS A 154 -11.79 -10.45 1.32
CA LYS A 154 -12.01 -10.16 -0.10
C LYS A 154 -11.09 -9.01 -0.52
N PRO A 155 -9.98 -9.27 -1.23
CA PRO A 155 -9.09 -8.18 -1.64
C PRO A 155 -9.84 -7.19 -2.55
N PRO A 156 -9.48 -5.90 -2.50
CA PRO A 156 -10.06 -4.91 -3.39
C PRO A 156 -9.87 -5.35 -4.85
N PRO A 157 -10.87 -5.13 -5.73
CA PRO A 157 -10.83 -5.63 -7.09
C PRO A 157 -9.63 -5.05 -7.83
N THR A 158 -8.86 -5.93 -8.48
CA THR A 158 -7.76 -5.54 -9.35
C THR A 158 -8.22 -4.56 -10.43
N LYS A 159 -7.29 -3.78 -11.03
CA LYS A 159 -7.62 -2.85 -12.13
C LYS A 159 -8.43 -3.54 -13.25
N LYS A 160 -8.10 -4.81 -13.56
CA LYS A 160 -8.83 -5.66 -14.52
C LYS A 160 -10.26 -5.95 -14.05
N LYS A 161 -10.45 -6.45 -12.82
CA LYS A 161 -11.78 -6.74 -12.23
C LYS A 161 -12.65 -5.49 -12.09
N LYS A 162 -12.07 -4.35 -11.73
CA LYS A 162 -12.76 -3.05 -11.65
C LYS A 162 -13.27 -2.58 -13.01
N LYS A 163 -12.48 -2.74 -14.09
CA LYS A 163 -12.93 -2.45 -15.47
C LYS A 163 -14.09 -3.36 -15.89
N GLN A 164 -14.02 -4.66 -15.58
CA GLN A 164 -15.11 -5.61 -15.87
C GLN A 164 -16.40 -5.26 -15.10
N LEU A 165 -16.31 -4.98 -13.80
CA LEU A 165 -17.46 -4.55 -12.99
C LEU A 165 -18.09 -3.26 -13.50
N LYS A 166 -17.28 -2.29 -13.98
CA LYS A 166 -17.79 -1.06 -14.61
C LYS A 166 -18.55 -1.36 -15.91
N ARG A 167 -18.07 -2.30 -16.73
CA ARG A 167 -18.76 -2.76 -17.95
C ARG A 167 -20.09 -3.46 -17.61
N LEU A 168 -20.11 -4.34 -16.61
CA LEU A 168 -21.31 -5.02 -16.13
C LEU A 168 -22.37 -4.03 -15.60
N ARG A 169 -21.95 -3.03 -14.81
CA ARG A 169 -22.85 -1.96 -14.33
C ARG A 169 -23.47 -1.16 -15.47
N ARG A 170 -22.67 -0.82 -16.50
CA ARG A 170 -23.18 -0.13 -17.71
C ARG A 170 -24.19 -1.00 -18.47
N LYS A 171 -23.97 -2.31 -18.57
CA LYS A 171 -24.90 -3.25 -19.22
C LYS A 171 -26.21 -3.39 -18.42
N LYS A 172 -26.14 -3.49 -17.08
CA LYS A 172 -27.33 -3.57 -16.20
C LYS A 172 -28.16 -2.28 -16.23
N GLY A 173 -27.52 -1.12 -16.25
CA GLY A 173 -28.21 0.18 -16.35
C GLY A 173 -28.96 0.39 -17.67
N ARG A 174 -28.50 -0.23 -18.77
CA ARG A 174 -29.19 -0.18 -20.07
C ARG A 174 -30.47 -1.03 -20.12
N ARG A 175 -30.52 -2.15 -19.37
CA ARG A 175 -31.68 -3.06 -19.37
C ARG A 175 -32.90 -2.54 -18.61
N LYS A 176 -32.73 -1.55 -17.72
CA LYS A 176 -33.84 -0.96 -16.93
C LYS A 176 -34.56 0.19 -17.65
N ARG A 177 -34.18 0.52 -18.88
CA ARG A 177 -34.72 1.67 -19.64
C ARG A 177 -35.76 1.29 -20.70
N ASN A 178 -36.20 0.04 -20.72
CA ASN A 178 -37.35 -0.43 -21.49
C ASN A 178 -38.42 -0.88 -20.50
#